data_AF-A0A2T6FE23-F1
#
_entry.id   AF-A0A2T6FE23-F1
#
_cell.length_a   1.000
_cell.length_b   1.000
_cell.length_c   1.000
_cell.angle_alpha   90.00
_cell.angle_beta   90.00
_cell.angle_gamma   90.00
#
_symmetry.space_group_name_H-M   'P 1'
#
loop_
_entity.id
_entity.type
_entity.pdbx_description
1 polymer ?
#
loop_
_entity_poly.entity_id
_entity_poly.type
_entity_poly.pdbx_seq_one_letter_code
_entity_poly.pdbx_strand_id
1 'polypeptide(L)'
;MIEFSRYPHVGTLILHYANQLNETTIPEIIKVGISSKDEAEYFSRFIWRMLDQMAIDIKQNKEVLGNVDNSSMVPDIDYEVSLYLADRGFGAIWDDICDKS
;
A
#
# COMPACT_ATOMS: atom_id res chain seq x y z
N MET A 1 3.63 10.94 -9.73
CA MET A 1 4.00 9.53 -9.58
C MET A 1 4.48 9.28 -8.17
N ILE A 2 4.09 8.15 -7.58
CA ILE A 2 4.65 7.64 -6.33
C ILE A 2 5.91 6.86 -6.71
N GLU A 3 7.03 7.25 -6.12
CA GLU A 3 8.31 6.56 -6.32
C GLU A 3 8.71 5.87 -5.01
N PHE A 4 8.71 4.54 -5.03
CA PHE A 4 9.15 3.70 -3.91
C PHE A 4 10.66 3.47 -4.01
N SER A 5 11.45 4.49 -3.68
CA SER A 5 12.87 4.51 -4.03
C SER A 5 13.75 3.62 -3.15
N ARG A 6 13.40 3.44 -1.87
CA ARG A 6 14.20 2.62 -0.94
C ARG A 6 13.86 1.14 -1.09
N TYR A 7 12.58 0.84 -1.31
CA TYR A 7 12.03 -0.51 -1.43
C TYR A 7 11.15 -0.63 -2.68
N PRO A 8 11.74 -0.78 -3.89
CA PRO A 8 10.98 -0.81 -5.15
C PRO A 8 9.94 -1.94 -5.24
N HIS A 9 10.14 -3.04 -4.50
CA HIS A 9 9.20 -4.15 -4.44
C HIS A 9 7.84 -3.76 -3.83
N VAL A 10 7.78 -2.70 -3.02
CA VAL A 10 6.54 -2.18 -2.44
C VAL A 10 5.56 -1.78 -3.55
N GLY A 11 6.04 -1.10 -4.59
CA GLY A 11 5.19 -0.73 -5.73
C GLY A 11 4.62 -1.93 -6.46
N THR A 12 5.45 -2.94 -6.70
CA THR A 12 5.03 -4.19 -7.34
C THR A 12 3.96 -4.92 -6.51
N LEU A 13 4.13 -4.96 -5.19
CA LEU A 13 3.19 -5.59 -4.27
C LEU A 13 1.84 -4.86 -4.26
N ILE A 14 1.87 -3.53 -4.15
CA ILE A 14 0.67 -2.69 -4.18
C ILE A 14 -0.09 -2.89 -5.50
N LEU A 15 0.62 -2.90 -6.64
CA LEU A 15 0.00 -3.15 -7.95
C LEU A 15 -0.57 -4.56 -8.09
N HIS A 16 0.11 -5.58 -7.54
CA HIS A 16 -0.40 -6.95 -7.50
C HIS A 16 -1.75 -7.01 -6.78
N TYR A 17 -1.81 -6.47 -5.57
CA TYR A 17 -3.03 -6.49 -4.77
C TYR A 17 -4.12 -5.56 -5.32
N ALA A 18 -3.77 -4.46 -5.97
CA ALA A 18 -4.73 -3.62 -6.66
C ALA A 18 -5.47 -4.41 -7.76
N ASN A 19 -4.73 -5.19 -8.56
CA ASN A 19 -5.32 -6.08 -9.55
C ASN A 19 -6.17 -7.19 -8.90
N GLN A 20 -5.66 -7.83 -7.85
CA GLN A 20 -6.37 -8.91 -7.15
C GLN A 20 -7.69 -8.43 -6.52
N LEU A 21 -7.72 -7.22 -5.98
CA LEU A 21 -8.87 -6.62 -5.32
C LEU A 21 -9.78 -5.84 -6.28
N ASN A 22 -9.47 -5.83 -7.59
CA ASN A 22 -10.18 -5.07 -8.62
C ASN A 22 -10.23 -3.55 -8.35
N GLU A 23 -9.16 -3.00 -7.79
CA GLU A 23 -9.02 -1.60 -7.40
C GLU A 23 -8.35 -0.80 -8.52
N THR A 24 -9.14 -0.33 -9.49
CA THR A 24 -8.64 0.37 -10.69
C THR A 24 -8.11 1.78 -10.41
N THR A 25 -8.54 2.40 -9.30
CA THR A 25 -8.10 3.73 -8.87
C THR A 25 -6.65 3.73 -8.37
N ILE A 26 -6.19 2.63 -7.77
CA ILE A 26 -4.87 2.55 -7.13
C ILE A 26 -3.72 2.64 -8.14
N PRO A 27 -3.73 1.91 -9.27
CA PRO A 27 -2.71 2.07 -10.31
C PRO A 27 -2.62 3.51 -10.84
N GLU A 28 -3.75 4.21 -10.96
CA GLU A 28 -3.77 5.61 -11.40
C GLU A 28 -3.19 6.54 -10.33
N ILE A 29 -3.53 6.34 -9.05
CA ILE A 29 -2.93 7.06 -7.93
C ILE A 29 -1.41 6.87 -7.89
N ILE A 30 -0.91 5.64 -8.11
CA ILE A 30 0.54 5.37 -8.16
C ILE A 30 1.18 6.14 -9.32
N LYS A 31 0.55 6.14 -10.49
CA LYS A 31 1.07 6.78 -11.69
C LYS A 31 1.08 8.31 -11.59
N VAL A 32 -0.04 8.91 -11.19
CA VAL A 32 -0.22 10.37 -11.13
C VAL A 32 0.37 10.95 -9.84
N GLY A 33 0.26 10.22 -8.74
CA GLY A 33 0.53 10.70 -7.39
C GLY A 33 -0.72 11.26 -6.72
N ILE A 34 -0.66 11.39 -5.40
CA ILE A 34 -1.74 11.89 -4.55
C ILE A 34 -1.69 13.42 -4.52
N SER A 35 -2.83 14.05 -4.76
CA SER A 35 -2.99 15.50 -4.84
C SER A 35 -4.07 16.04 -3.90
N SER A 36 -4.92 15.18 -3.35
CA SER A 36 -6.03 15.54 -2.48
C SER A 36 -6.08 14.68 -1.22
N LYS A 37 -6.80 15.18 -0.20
CA LYS A 37 -7.04 14.44 1.04
C LYS A 37 -7.84 13.15 0.78
N ASP A 38 -8.82 13.21 -0.11
CA ASP A 38 -9.66 12.05 -0.44
C ASP A 38 -8.84 10.94 -1.09
N GLU A 39 -7.92 11.28 -1.99
CA GLU A 39 -6.96 10.34 -2.58
C GLU A 39 -6.00 9.76 -1.53
N ALA A 40 -5.51 10.60 -0.61
CA ALA A 40 -4.65 10.16 0.49
C ALA A 40 -5.36 9.16 1.42
N GLU A 41 -6.60 9.46 1.78
CA GLU A 41 -7.43 8.59 2.60
C GLU A 41 -7.74 7.27 1.88
N TYR A 42 -8.15 7.36 0.61
CA TYR A 42 -8.45 6.19 -0.21
C TYR A 42 -7.23 5.26 -0.33
N PHE A 43 -6.07 5.82 -0.66
CA PHE A 43 -4.83 5.07 -0.78
C PHE A 43 -4.44 4.41 0.55
N SER A 44 -4.49 5.17 1.65
CA SER A 44 -4.14 4.66 2.98
C SER A 44 -5.07 3.50 3.43
N ARG A 45 -6.38 3.63 3.20
CA ARG A 45 -7.34 2.55 3.47
C ARG A 45 -7.11 1.33 2.59
N PHE A 46 -6.72 1.54 1.33
CA PHE A 46 -6.35 0.45 0.44
C PHE A 46 -5.12 -0.31 0.95
N ILE A 47 -4.08 0.40 1.46
CA ILE A 47 -2.90 -0.26 2.03
C ILE A 47 -3.31 -1.22 3.15
N TRP A 48 -4.20 -0.83 4.06
CA TRP A 48 -4.70 -1.74 5.10
C TRP A 48 -5.46 -2.93 4.54
N ARG A 49 -6.36 -2.73 3.56
CA ARG A 49 -7.07 -3.84 2.89
C ARG A 49 -6.11 -4.79 2.19
N MET A 50 -5.03 -4.27 1.62
CA MET A 50 -3.96 -5.07 1.03
C MET A 50 -3.26 -5.91 2.12
N LEU A 51 -2.93 -5.33 3.27
CA LEU A 51 -2.31 -6.05 4.39
C LEU A 51 -3.21 -7.18 4.92
N ASP A 52 -4.51 -6.92 5.04
CA ASP A 52 -5.50 -7.94 5.41
C ASP A 52 -5.55 -9.08 4.40
N GLN A 53 -5.61 -8.75 3.11
CA GLN A 53 -5.61 -9.75 2.05
C GLN A 53 -4.32 -10.55 2.02
N MET A 54 -3.18 -9.92 2.30
CA MET A 54 -1.89 -10.59 2.42
C MET A 54 -1.89 -11.60 3.58
N ALA A 55 -2.45 -11.24 4.73
CA ALA A 55 -2.61 -12.18 5.85
C ALA A 55 -3.53 -13.36 5.52
N ILE A 56 -4.56 -13.15 4.70
CA ILE A 56 -5.44 -14.23 4.20
C ILE A 56 -4.67 -15.15 3.24
N ASP A 57 -3.94 -14.58 2.29
CA ASP A 57 -3.17 -15.32 1.28
C ASP A 57 -2.10 -16.22 1.95
N ILE A 58 -1.43 -15.73 3.00
CA ILE A 58 -0.51 -16.52 3.84
C ILE A 58 -1.22 -17.73 4.46
N LYS A 59 -2.39 -17.53 5.09
CA LYS A 59 -3.18 -18.60 5.71
C LYS A 59 -3.64 -19.65 4.69
N GLN A 60 -3.82 -19.25 3.43
CA GLN A 60 -4.23 -20.11 2.33
C GLN A 60 -3.05 -20.79 1.63
N ASN A 61 -1.80 -20.58 2.07
CA ASN A 61 -0.58 -21.00 1.37
C ASN A 61 -0.54 -20.54 -0.09
N LYS A 62 -1.10 -19.36 -0.37
CA LYS A 62 -1.11 -18.80 -1.72
C LYS A 62 0.22 -18.10 -1.96
N GLU A 63 0.88 -18.47 -3.06
CA GLU A 63 2.12 -17.83 -3.48
C GLU A 63 1.83 -16.49 -4.14
N VAL A 64 2.49 -15.44 -3.65
CA VAL A 64 2.43 -14.07 -4.16
C VAL A 64 3.86 -13.59 -4.39
N LEU A 65 4.17 -13.16 -5.61
CA LEU A 65 5.51 -12.73 -6.03
C LEU A 65 6.64 -13.73 -5.71
N GLY A 66 6.36 -15.03 -5.80
CA GLY A 66 7.36 -16.08 -5.55
C GLY A 66 7.50 -16.51 -4.08
N ASN A 67 6.74 -15.89 -3.17
CA ASN A 67 6.78 -16.19 -1.73
C ASN A 67 5.38 -16.47 -1.19
N VAL A 68 5.29 -17.41 -0.24
CA VAL A 68 4.04 -17.69 0.51
C VAL A 68 3.87 -16.72 1.67
N ASP A 69 4.97 -16.34 2.33
CA ASP A 69 4.99 -15.38 3.43
C ASP A 69 5.65 -14.07 2.99
N ASN A 70 4.83 -13.02 2.86
CA ASN A 70 5.27 -11.67 2.51
C ASN A 70 5.17 -10.70 3.72
N SER A 71 4.96 -11.22 4.94
CA SER A 71 4.82 -10.39 6.15
C SER A 71 6.07 -9.57 6.49
N SER A 72 7.25 -10.01 6.04
CA SER A 72 8.49 -9.25 6.18
C SER A 72 8.50 -7.93 5.40
N MET A 73 7.58 -7.75 4.43
CA MET A 73 7.45 -6.53 3.66
C MET A 73 6.61 -5.45 4.37
N VAL A 74 5.89 -5.78 5.45
CA VAL A 74 5.04 -4.81 6.18
C VAL A 74 5.82 -3.57 6.64
N PRO A 75 7.02 -3.69 7.24
CA PRO A 75 7.80 -2.51 7.64
C PRO A 75 8.27 -1.67 6.43
N ASP A 76 8.55 -2.32 5.29
CA ASP A 76 8.96 -1.62 4.06
C ASP A 76 7.80 -0.81 3.49
N ILE A 77 6.59 -1.39 3.49
CA ILE A 77 5.35 -0.73 3.06
C ILE A 77 5.06 0.48 3.95
N ASP A 78 5.09 0.29 5.28
CA ASP A 78 4.86 1.37 6.24
C ASP A 78 5.86 2.53 6.05
N TYR A 79 7.15 2.21 5.91
CA TYR A 79 8.19 3.22 5.68
C TYR A 79 7.94 4.02 4.39
N GLU A 80 7.70 3.35 3.27
CA GLU A 80 7.52 4.01 1.98
C GLU A 80 6.23 4.84 1.92
N VAL A 81 5.12 4.29 2.44
CA VAL A 81 3.82 4.96 2.44
C VAL A 81 3.83 6.18 3.38
N SER A 82 4.36 6.02 4.59
CA SER A 82 4.46 7.12 5.57
C SER A 82 5.35 8.25 5.05
N LEU A 83 6.51 7.92 4.48
CA LEU A 83 7.43 8.90 3.90
C LEU A 83 6.77 9.66 2.75
N TYR A 84 6.11 8.95 1.83
CA TYR A 84 5.44 9.56 0.69
C TYR A 84 4.30 10.49 1.12
N LEU A 85 3.41 10.03 2.00
CA LEU A 85 2.28 10.83 2.48
C LEU A 85 2.75 12.04 3.29
N ALA A 86 3.79 11.88 4.11
CA ALA A 86 4.40 12.99 4.84
C ALA A 86 4.98 14.06 3.91
N ASP A 87 5.74 13.67 2.88
CA ASP A 87 6.29 14.59 1.86
C ASP A 87 5.20 15.39 1.13
N ARG A 88 4.01 14.79 0.95
CA ARG A 88 2.85 15.43 0.34
C ARG A 88 1.97 16.22 1.30
N GLY A 89 2.33 16.30 2.58
CA GLY A 89 1.56 17.01 3.61
C GLY A 89 0.32 16.24 4.11
N PHE A 90 0.25 14.95 3.84
CA PHE A 90 -0.83 14.04 4.24
C PHE A 90 -0.41 13.04 5.32
N GLY A 91 0.77 13.19 5.95
CA GLY A 91 1.24 12.27 7.00
C GLY A 91 0.24 12.06 8.13
N ALA A 92 -0.45 13.12 8.58
CA ALA A 92 -1.48 13.01 9.61
C ALA A 92 -2.69 12.13 9.21
N ILE A 93 -2.97 11.97 7.92
CA ILE A 93 -4.02 11.06 7.42
C ILE A 93 -3.56 9.61 7.57
N TRP A 94 -2.28 9.33 7.28
CA TRP A 94 -1.69 8.01 7.49
C TRP A 94 -1.78 7.61 8.96
N ASP A 95 -1.30 8.49 9.85
CA ASP A 95 -1.31 8.26 11.29
C ASP A 95 -2.73 8.00 11.82
N ASP A 96 -3.70 8.83 11.44
CA ASP A 96 -5.11 8.69 11.87
C ASP A 96 -5.74 7.37 11.40
N ILE A 97 -5.37 6.88 10.22
CA ILE A 97 -5.87 5.60 9.70
C ILE A 97 -5.18 4.43 10.40
N CYS A 98 -3.87 4.51 10.63
CA CYS A 98 -3.12 3.50 11.37
C CYS A 98 -3.63 3.33 12.81
N ASP A 99 -3.97 4.43 13.48
CA ASP A 99 -4.54 4.40 14.83
C ASP A 99 -5.94 3.76 14.90
N LYS A 100 -6.68 3.76 13.78
CA LYS A 100 -8.08 3.30 13.70
C LYS A 100 -8.25 1.91 13.07
N SER A 101 -7.19 1.33 12.53
CA SER A 101 -7.25 0.06 11.78
C SER A 101 -6.98 -1.16 12.65
#